data_AF-C7TNY5-F1
#
_entry.id   AF-C7TNY5-F1
#
_cell.length_a   1.000
_cell.length_b   1.000
_cell.length_c   1.000
_cell.angle_alpha   90.00
_cell.angle_beta   90.00
_cell.angle_gamma   90.00
#
_symmetry.space_group_name_H-M   'P 1'
#
loop_
_entity.id
_entity.type
_entity.pdbx_description
1 polymer ?
#
loop_
_entity_poly.entity_id
_entity_poly.type
_entity_poly.pdbx_seq_one_letter_code
_entity_poly.pdbx_strand_id
1 'polypeptide(L)' 'MNLESIPAMHLTISGTLSTTNIIMANWSTEMWQSVVNRAVRMLASGPFGTSFVTASATVS' A
#
# COMPACT_ATOMS: atom_id res chain seq x y z
N MET A 1 1.58 -2.71 32.47
CA MET A 1 1.37 -1.75 31.38
C MET A 1 0.49 -2.44 30.35
N ASN A 2 -0.79 -2.09 30.27
CA ASN A 2 -1.66 -2.60 29.21
C ASN A 2 -1.39 -1.76 27.96
N LEU A 3 -0.64 -2.33 27.02
CA LEU A 3 -0.55 -1.80 25.67
C LEU A 3 -1.79 -2.30 24.93
N GLU A 4 -2.86 -1.50 24.94
CA GLU A 4 -4.03 -1.77 24.10
C GLU A 4 -3.60 -1.76 22.62
N SER A 5 -4.24 -2.61 21.81
CA SER A 5 -3.93 -2.69 20.38
C SER A 5 -4.25 -1.36 19.69
N ILE A 6 -3.33 -0.86 18.86
CA ILE A 6 -3.58 0.35 18.07
C ILE A 6 -4.76 0.08 17.10
N PRO A 7 -5.81 0.91 17.12
CA PRO A 7 -6.94 0.76 16.19
C PRO A 7 -6.50 0.82 14.72
N ALA A 8 -7.09 -0.02 13.87
CA ALA A 8 -6.71 -0.15 12.46
C ALA A 8 -6.76 1.17 11.67
N MET A 9 -7.65 2.10 12.03
CA MET A 9 -7.75 3.42 11.40
C MET A 9 -6.45 4.24 11.50
N HIS A 10 -5.65 4.03 12.55
CA HIS A 10 -4.37 4.72 12.73
C HIS A 10 -3.20 4.02 12.04
N LEU A 11 -3.42 2.80 11.52
CA LEU A 11 -2.44 2.00 10.78
C LEU A 11 -2.73 1.97 9.28
N THR A 12 -3.79 2.63 8.83
CA THR A 12 -4.25 2.59 7.44
C THR A 12 -3.95 3.91 6.74
N ILE A 13 -3.34 3.83 5.57
CA ILE A 13 -3.20 4.95 4.63
C ILE A 13 -4.00 4.58 3.38
N SER A 14 -4.88 5.47 2.94
CA SER A 14 -5.68 5.30 1.74
C SER A 14 -5.42 6.43 0.77
N GLY A 15 -5.56 6.15 -0.52
CA GLY A 15 -5.39 7.14 -1.57
C GLY A 15 -5.93 6.62 -2.90
N THR A 16 -6.04 7.53 -3.87
CA THR A 16 -6.48 7.20 -5.23
C THR A 16 -5.30 7.34 -6.19
N LEU A 17 -5.13 6.35 -7.05
CA LEU A 17 -4.11 6.38 -8.09
C LEU A 17 -4.80 6.50 -9.43
N SER A 18 -4.64 7.64 -10.09
CA SER A 18 -5.22 7.91 -11.40
C SER A 18 -4.16 7.74 -12.49
N THR A 19 -4.56 7.17 -13.63
CA THR A 19 -3.72 7.06 -14.81
C THR A 19 -4.40 7.68 -16.02
N THR A 20 -3.60 8.28 -16.89
CA THR A 20 -4.02 8.75 -18.22
C THR A 20 -3.63 7.76 -19.31
N ASN A 21 -2.86 6.72 -18.97
CA ASN A 21 -2.42 5.72 -19.92
C ASN A 21 -3.54 4.70 -20.16
N ILE A 22 -4.03 4.63 -21.39
CA ILE A 22 -5.17 3.77 -21.75
C ILE A 22 -4.88 2.28 -21.58
N ILE A 23 -3.63 1.85 -21.66
CA ILE A 23 -3.25 0.46 -21.42
C ILE A 23 -3.43 0.14 -19.93
N MET A 24 -2.92 1.00 -19.05
CA MET A 24 -3.06 0.85 -17.60
C MET A 24 -4.50 0.99 -17.11
N ALA A 25 -5.32 1.80 -17.79
CA ALA A 25 -6.75 1.91 -17.49
C ALA A 25 -7.50 0.58 -17.71
N ASN A 26 -7.00 -0.27 -18.61
CA ASN A 26 -7.56 -1.60 -18.88
C ASN A 26 -6.87 -2.72 -18.09
N TRP A 27 -6.01 -2.39 -17.13
CA TRP A 27 -5.39 -3.39 -16.28
C TRP A 27 -6.38 -3.97 -15.27
N SER A 28 -6.32 -5.30 -15.10
CA SER A 28 -7.01 -6.00 -14.03
C SER A 28 -6.51 -5.58 -12.65
N THR A 29 -7.30 -5.88 -11.63
CA THR A 29 -6.96 -5.64 -10.23
C THR A 29 -5.64 -6.29 -9.85
N GLU A 30 -5.33 -7.50 -10.33
CA GLU A 30 -4.07 -8.20 -10.04
C GLU A 30 -2.84 -7.47 -10.62
N MET A 31 -2.98 -6.89 -11.81
CA MET A 31 -1.92 -6.08 -12.42
C MET A 31 -1.66 -4.81 -11.60
N TRP A 32 -2.73 -4.11 -11.20
CA TRP A 32 -2.60 -2.96 -10.29
C TRP A 32 -2.02 -3.33 -8.94
N GLN A 33 -2.42 -4.48 -8.38
CA GLN A 33 -1.89 -5.00 -7.12
C GLN A 33 -0.38 -5.23 -7.21
N SER A 34 0.15 -5.68 -8.35
CA SER A 34 1.60 -5.81 -8.56
C SER A 34 2.34 -4.47 -8.44
N VAL A 35 1.76 -3.38 -8.97
CA VAL A 35 2.32 -2.02 -8.86
C VAL A 35 2.32 -1.56 -7.41
N VAL A 36 1.19 -1.66 -6.72
CA VAL A 36 1.09 -1.17 -5.34
C VAL A 36 1.96 -2.02 -4.39
N ASN A 37 2.09 -3.33 -4.65
CA ASN A 37 3.02 -4.20 -3.91
C ASN A 37 4.48 -3.76 -4.07
N ARG A 38 4.88 -3.23 -5.23
CA ARG A 38 6.22 -2.64 -5.39
C ARG A 38 6.38 -1.38 -4.55
N ALA A 39 5.36 -0.52 -4.51
CA ALA A 39 5.39 0.68 -3.66
C ALA A 39 5.55 0.30 -2.18
N VAL A 40 4.81 -0.70 -1.70
CA VAL A 40 4.94 -1.24 -0.33
C VAL A 40 6.37 -1.73 -0.06
N ARG A 41 6.96 -2.49 -0.98
CA ARG A 41 8.36 -2.95 -0.83
C ARG A 41 9.34 -1.79 -0.76
N MET A 42 9.16 -0.76 -1.58
CA MET A 42 10.04 0.42 -1.53
C MET A 42 9.92 1.18 -0.21
N LEU A 43 8.72 1.27 0.36
CA LEU A 43 8.52 1.87 1.69
C LEU A 43 9.23 1.05 2.77
N ALA A 44 9.15 -0.28 2.69
CA ALA A 44 9.80 -1.19 3.62
C ALA A 44 11.33 -1.22 3.49
N SER A 45 11.89 -1.03 2.29
CA SER A 45 13.34 -1.01 2.06
C SER A 45 13.99 0.38 2.19
N GLY A 46 13.17 1.43 2.25
CA GLY A 46 13.60 2.82 2.21
C GLY A 46 13.81 3.45 3.59
N PRO A 47 13.92 4.79 3.66
CA PRO A 47 14.10 5.52 4.91
C PRO A 47 12.94 5.35 5.90
N PHE A 48 11.80 4.80 5.46
CA PHE A 48 10.63 4.51 6.27
C PHE A 48 10.53 3.03 6.70
N GLY A 49 11.55 2.22 6.46
CA GLY A 49 11.47 0.76 6.62
C GLY A 49 10.98 0.29 7.99
N THR A 50 11.38 0.97 9.07
CA THR A 50 10.92 0.66 10.44
C THR A 50 9.43 0.91 10.66
N SER A 51 8.83 1.82 9.90
CA SER A 51 7.39 2.15 9.97
C SER A 51 6.53 1.24 9.11
N PHE A 52 7.12 0.54 8.13
CA PHE A 52 6.40 -0.26 7.14
C PHE A 52 6.89 -1.72 7.03
N VAL A 53 7.55 -2.25 8.08
CA VAL A 53 8.08 -3.64 8.11
C VAL A 53 7.03 -4.67 7.72
N THR A 54 5.78 -4.48 8.17
CA THR A 54 4.66 -5.40 7.93
C THR A 54 3.51 -4.75 7.16
N ALA A 55 3.82 -3.84 6.24
CA ALA A 55 2.81 -3.18 5.43
C ALA A 55 2.24 -4.11 4.34
N SER A 56 0.95 -3.96 4.05
CA SER A 56 0.25 -4.61 2.95
C SER A 56 -0.66 -3.60 2.27
N ALA A 57 -0.87 -3.75 0.97
CA ALA A 57 -1.81 -2.92 0.22
C ALA A 57 -2.86 -3.78 -0.46
N THR A 58 -4.03 -3.20 -0.71
CA THR A 58 -5.13 -3.82 -1.44
C THR A 58 -5.66 -2.83 -2.47
N VAL A 59 -6.03 -3.34 -3.64
CA VAL A 59 -6.75 -2.59 -4.68
C VAL A 59 -8.21 -3.06 -4.66
N SER A 60 -9.13 -2.11 -4.57
CA SER A 60 -10.58 -2.32 -4.42
C SER A 60 -11.37 -1.65 -5.53
#